data_AF-A0A1B6H4C7-F1
#
_entry.id   AF-A0A1B6H4C7-F1
#
_cell.length_a   1.000
_cell.length_b   1.000
_cell.length_c   1.000
_cell.angle_alpha   90.00
_cell.angle_beta   90.00
_cell.angle_gamma   90.00
#
_symmetry.space_group_name_H-M   'P 1'
#
loop_
_entity.id
_entity.type
_entity.pdbx_description
1 polymer ?
#
loop_
_entity_poly.entity_id
_entity_poly.type
_entity_poly.pdbx_seq_one_letter_code
_entity_poly.pdbx_strand_id
1 'polypeptide(L)'
;CLVITTGLGAFAWASFSVNHLDIAPQYASALMGLSNTFASCTSFLSPALVIYFIRDGSLERWQHMFYVTMAVYLVGALFYWIFASGERQPWAPAAVNPDAESLSHLQRSRVV
;
A
#
# COMPACT_ATOMS: atom_id res chain seq x y z
N CYS A 1 8.28 23.02 -4.66
CA CYS A 1 7.58 21.91 -5.34
C CYS A 1 7.87 20.58 -4.65
N LEU A 2 9.14 20.12 -4.63
CA LEU A 2 9.52 18.81 -4.05
C LEU A 2 9.04 18.57 -2.62
N VAL A 3 9.11 19.57 -1.72
CA VAL A 3 8.66 19.44 -0.32
C VAL A 3 7.16 19.15 -0.21
N ILE A 4 6.34 19.78 -1.05
CA ILE A 4 4.89 19.55 -1.06
C ILE A 4 4.61 18.13 -1.58
N THR A 5 5.30 17.71 -2.65
CA THR A 5 5.18 16.38 -3.22
C THR A 5 5.59 15.29 -2.22
N THR A 6 6.73 15.44 -1.54
CA THR A 6 7.19 14.46 -0.55
C THR A 6 6.32 14.45 0.70
N GLY A 7 5.82 15.61 1.15
CA GLY A 7 4.88 15.71 2.26
C GLY A 7 3.55 15.00 1.99
N LEU A 8 2.96 15.24 0.81
CA LEU A 8 1.73 14.55 0.40
C LEU A 8 1.97 13.04 0.18
N GLY A 9 3.13 12.65 -0.34
CA GLY A 9 3.52 11.25 -0.47
C GLY A 9 3.64 10.53 0.88
N ALA A 10 4.18 11.20 1.91
CA ALA A 10 4.27 10.65 3.25
C ALA A 10 2.88 10.40 3.87
N PHE A 11 1.93 11.30 3.63
CA PHE A 11 0.55 11.13 4.08
C PHE A 11 -0.13 9.92 3.42
N ALA A 12 0.07 9.75 2.10
CA ALA A 12 -0.45 8.58 1.38
C ALA A 12 0.13 7.26 1.92
N TRP A 13 1.42 7.26 2.27
CA TRP A 13 2.07 6.07 2.83
C TRP A 13 1.49 5.71 4.21
N ALA A 14 1.35 6.69 5.10
CA ALA A 14 0.75 6.47 6.41
C ALA A 14 -0.69 5.93 6.31
N SER A 15 -1.48 6.47 5.38
CA SER A 15 -2.86 6.04 5.16
C SER A 15 -2.99 4.60 4.69
N PHE A 16 -2.13 4.12 3.76
CA PHE A 16 -2.23 2.73 3.31
C PHE A 16 -1.69 1.74 4.33
N SER A 17 -0.66 2.14 5.10
CA SER A 17 0.05 1.23 6.00
C SER A 17 -0.85 0.73 7.14
N VAL A 18 -1.73 1.60 7.65
CA VAL A 18 -2.73 1.23 8.66
C VAL A 18 -3.87 0.39 8.08
N ASN A 19 -4.27 0.67 6.82
CA ASN A 19 -5.38 -0.02 6.15
C ASN A 19 -5.16 -1.55 6.04
N HIS A 20 -3.90 -2.00 5.88
CA HIS A 20 -3.59 -3.44 5.82
C HIS A 20 -3.84 -4.15 7.16
N LEU A 21 -3.61 -3.45 8.27
CA LEU A 21 -3.85 -3.96 9.63
C LEU A 21 -5.34 -3.92 9.98
N ASP A 22 -6.06 -2.89 9.53
CA ASP A 22 -7.50 -2.71 9.76
C ASP A 22 -8.34 -3.75 9.00
N ILE A 23 -7.97 -4.04 7.75
CA ILE A 23 -8.67 -5.01 6.89
C ILE A 23 -8.45 -6.45 7.35
N ALA A 24 -7.19 -6.85 7.59
CA ALA A 24 -6.84 -8.24 7.88
C ALA A 24 -5.51 -8.36 8.65
N PRO A 25 -5.51 -8.28 9.99
CA PRO A 25 -4.27 -8.25 10.79
C PRO A 25 -3.40 -9.51 10.64
N GLN A 26 -4.00 -10.67 10.34
CA GLN A 26 -3.29 -11.94 10.13
C GLN A 26 -2.66 -12.07 8.73
N TYR A 27 -3.21 -11.37 7.73
CA TYR A 27 -2.71 -11.38 6.36
C TYR A 27 -1.96 -10.09 5.97
N ALA A 28 -1.84 -9.15 6.91
CA ALA A 28 -1.23 -7.83 6.68
C ALA A 28 0.18 -7.94 6.08
N SER A 29 1.00 -8.90 6.54
CA SER A 29 2.36 -9.12 6.02
C SER A 29 2.38 -9.65 4.59
N ALA A 30 1.50 -10.59 4.25
CA ALA A 30 1.37 -11.12 2.90
C ALA A 30 0.85 -10.06 1.92
N LEU A 31 -0.18 -9.30 2.33
CA LEU A 31 -0.73 -8.19 1.53
C LEU A 31 0.31 -7.09 1.31
N MET A 32 1.06 -6.72 2.35
CA MET A 32 2.12 -5.71 2.24
C MET A 32 3.27 -6.20 1.35
N GLY A 33 3.60 -7.50 1.39
CA GLY A 33 4.58 -8.12 0.49
C GLY A 33 4.15 -8.07 -0.98
N LEU A 34 2.88 -8.35 -1.27
CA LEU A 34 2.30 -8.23 -2.60
C LEU A 34 2.32 -6.79 -3.11
N SER A 35 1.89 -5.83 -2.27
CA SER A 35 1.95 -4.40 -2.59
C SER A 35 3.39 -3.95 -2.93
N ASN A 36 4.38 -4.43 -2.18
CA ASN A 36 5.79 -4.09 -2.41
C ASN A 36 6.34 -4.72 -3.70
N THR A 37 5.86 -5.90 -4.11
CA THR A 37 6.28 -6.50 -5.38
C THR A 37 5.78 -5.67 -6.56
N PHE A 38 4.51 -5.25 -6.56
CA PHE A 38 3.99 -4.34 -7.60
C PHE A 38 4.71 -2.98 -7.60
N ALA A 39 5.01 -2.44 -6.41
CA ALA A 39 5.79 -1.20 -6.29
C ALA A 39 7.20 -1.36 -6.87
N SER A 40 7.86 -2.47 -6.59
CA SER A 40 9.20 -2.79 -7.11
C SER A 40 9.21 -2.97 -8.62
N CYS A 41 8.23 -3.69 -9.19
CA CYS A 41 8.08 -3.85 -10.64
C CYS A 41 7.86 -2.50 -11.33
N THR A 42 7.01 -1.65 -10.77
CA THR A 42 6.76 -0.30 -11.32
C THR A 42 8.01 0.57 -11.24
N SER A 43 8.75 0.48 -10.13
CA SER A 43 10.01 1.20 -9.94
C SER A 43 11.08 0.76 -10.93
N PHE A 44 11.12 -0.52 -11.30
CA PHE A 44 12.01 -1.03 -12.33
C PHE A 44 11.68 -0.49 -13.73
N LEU A 45 10.40 -0.31 -14.05
CA LEU A 45 9.95 0.21 -15.35
C LEU A 45 10.10 1.74 -15.49
N SER A 46 10.12 2.47 -14.37
CA SER A 46 10.17 3.94 -14.36
C SER A 46 11.37 4.54 -15.13
N PRO A 47 12.63 4.10 -14.94
CA PRO A 47 13.78 4.63 -15.69
C PRO A 47 13.66 4.42 -17.21
N ALA A 48 13.10 3.30 -17.65
CA ALA A 48 12.94 3.01 -19.08
C ALA A 48 11.98 4.01 -19.75
N LEU A 49 10.89 4.36 -19.07
CA LEU A 49 9.95 5.38 -19.51
C LEU A 49 10.59 6.78 -19.53
N VAL A 50 11.29 7.15 -18.46
CA VAL A 50 11.99 8.42 -18.33
C VAL A 50 13.02 8.61 -19.47
N ILE A 51 13.80 7.58 -19.78
CA ILE A 51 14.76 7.60 -20.89
C ILE A 51 14.04 7.83 -22.23
N TYR A 52 12.89 7.20 -22.46
CA TYR A 52 12.13 7.40 -23.70
C TYR A 52 11.68 8.85 -23.89
N PHE A 53 11.18 9.49 -22.83
CA PHE A 53 10.67 10.87 -22.89
C PHE A 53 11.75 11.95 -23.01
N ILE A 54 12.95 11.71 -22.45
CA ILE A 54 13.99 12.76 -22.31
C ILE A 54 15.01 12.75 -23.47
N ARG A 55 14.93 11.80 -24.42
CA ARG A 55 15.92 11.65 -25.52
C ARG A 55 16.32 12.95 -26.24
N ASP A 56 15.38 13.88 -26.42
CA ASP A 56 15.62 15.13 -27.16
C ASP A 56 15.84 16.35 -26.26
N GLY A 57 15.81 16.19 -24.93
CA GLY A 57 16.09 17.25 -23.96
C GLY A 57 15.11 18.44 -23.92
N SER A 58 14.03 18.41 -24.70
CA SER A 58 13.07 19.52 -24.79
C SER A 58 12.22 19.68 -23.52
N LEU A 59 12.07 20.94 -23.08
CA LEU A 59 11.24 21.33 -21.92
C LEU A 59 9.78 20.87 -22.07
N GLU A 60 9.25 20.85 -23.28
CA GLU A 60 7.86 20.47 -23.56
C GLU A 60 7.59 18.98 -23.29
N ARG A 61 8.58 18.11 -23.54
CA ARG A 61 8.48 16.67 -23.24
C ARG A 61 8.53 16.40 -21.74
N TRP A 62 9.32 17.18 -21.01
CA TRP A 62 9.33 17.14 -19.55
C TRP A 62 7.96 17.49 -18.96
N GLN A 63 7.31 18.54 -19.48
CA GLN A 63 5.96 18.92 -19.06
C GLN A 63 4.94 17.81 -19.34
N HIS A 64 4.99 17.19 -20.52
CA HIS A 64 4.15 16.03 -20.86
C HIS A 64 4.35 14.87 -19.89
N MET A 65 5.60 14.55 -19.51
CA MET A 65 5.89 13.52 -18.53
C MET A 65 5.26 13.81 -17.16
N PHE A 66 5.30 15.07 -16.71
CA PHE A 66 4.63 15.49 -15.47
C PHE A 66 3.11 15.37 -15.56
N TYR A 67 2.50 15.73 -16.69
CA TYR A 67 1.05 15.57 -16.89
C TYR A 67 0.61 14.11 -16.87
N VAL A 68 1.36 13.22 -17.53
CA VAL A 68 1.10 11.76 -17.49
C VAL A 68 1.23 11.23 -16.07
N THR A 69 2.30 11.63 -15.37
CA THR A 69 2.53 11.23 -13.97
C THR A 69 1.37 11.68 -13.07
N MET A 70 0.94 12.93 -13.18
CA MET A 70 -0.20 13.47 -12.45
C MET A 70 -1.50 12.69 -12.73
N ALA A 71 -1.77 12.36 -14.00
CA ALA A 71 -2.95 11.60 -14.38
C ALA A 71 -2.97 10.21 -13.75
N VAL A 72 -1.82 9.50 -13.74
CA VAL A 72 -1.70 8.19 -13.10
C VAL A 72 -1.94 8.29 -11.58
N TYR A 73 -1.36 9.29 -10.91
CA TYR A 73 -1.59 9.50 -9.48
C TYR A 73 -3.06 9.83 -9.17
N LEU A 74 -3.71 10.65 -9.99
CA LEU A 74 -5.13 11.00 -9.80
C LEU A 74 -6.04 9.77 -9.97
N VAL A 75 -5.82 8.97 -11.02
CA VAL A 75 -6.60 7.75 -11.25
C VAL A 75 -6.40 6.76 -10.09
N GLY A 76 -5.16 6.58 -9.64
CA GLY A 76 -4.86 5.74 -8.48
C GLY A 76 -5.51 6.24 -7.19
N ALA A 77 -5.48 7.56 -6.96
CA ALA A 77 -6.11 8.19 -5.80
C ALA A 77 -7.64 8.03 -5.82
N LEU A 78 -8.28 8.23 -6.98
CA LEU A 78 -9.72 8.04 -7.15
C LEU A 78 -10.11 6.57 -6.94
N PHE A 79 -9.34 5.64 -7.49
CA PHE A 79 -9.57 4.21 -7.27
C PHE A 79 -9.47 3.86 -5.78
N TYR A 80 -8.42 4.32 -5.10
CA TYR A 80 -8.27 4.11 -3.67
C TYR A 80 -9.42 4.76 -2.88
N TRP A 81 -9.84 5.98 -3.23
CA TRP A 81 -10.96 6.66 -2.58
C TRP A 81 -12.26 5.83 -2.64
N ILE A 82 -12.57 5.27 -3.81
CA ILE A 82 -13.85 4.58 -4.03
C ILE A 82 -13.85 3.17 -3.40
N PHE A 83 -12.72 2.46 -3.47
CA PHE A 83 -12.66 1.04 -3.09
C PHE A 83 -12.01 0.76 -1.74
N ALA A 84 -11.33 1.73 -1.12
CA ALA A 84 -10.78 1.53 0.21
C ALA A 84 -11.91 1.38 1.25
N SER A 85 -11.79 0.37 2.10
CA SER A 85 -12.66 0.16 3.25
C SER A 85 -11.81 0.01 4.50
N GLY A 86 -12.18 0.71 5.57
CA GLY A 86 -11.54 0.56 6.88
C GLY A 86 -12.18 -0.52 7.75
N GLU A 87 -13.17 -1.25 7.24
CA GLU A 87 -13.80 -2.35 7.97
C GLU A 87 -13.08 -3.67 7.73
N ARG A 88 -12.99 -4.45 8.80
CA ARG A 88 -12.43 -5.79 8.77
C ARG A 88 -13.23 -6.66 7.81
N GLN A 89 -12.54 -7.23 6.81
CA GLN A 89 -13.22 -8.03 5.80
C GLN A 89 -13.68 -9.38 6.38
N PRO A 90 -14.85 -9.91 5.95
CA PRO A 90 -15.47 -11.09 6.56
C PRO A 90 -14.67 -12.39 6.36
N TRP A 91 -13.76 -12.41 5.38
CA TRP A 91 -12.85 -13.53 5.12
C TRP A 91 -11.62 -13.53 6.03
N ALA A 92 -11.37 -12.47 6.80
CA ALA A 92 -10.22 -12.36 7.69
C ALA A 92 -10.47 -13.11 9.03
N PRO A 93 -9.73 -14.19 9.33
CA PRO A 93 -9.94 -15.02 10.51
C PRO A 93 -9.73 -14.22 11.80
N ALA A 94 -10.66 -14.33 12.75
CA ALA A 94 -10.65 -13.57 14.01
C ALA A 94 -9.24 -13.53 14.63
N ALA A 95 -8.86 -12.36 15.15
CA ALA A 95 -7.58 -12.22 15.84
C ALA A 95 -7.50 -13.31 16.93
N VAL A 96 -6.43 -14.12 16.92
CA VAL A 96 -6.19 -15.11 17.96
C VAL A 96 -6.04 -14.32 19.25
N ASN A 97 -6.95 -14.54 20.20
CA ASN A 97 -6.91 -13.89 21.50
C ASN A 97 -5.90 -14.68 22.36
N PRO A 98 -4.69 -14.14 22.62
CA PRO A 98 -3.62 -14.89 23.30
C PRO A 98 -4.01 -15.31 24.73
N ASP A 99 -4.89 -14.54 25.36
CA ASP A 99 -5.54 -14.79 26.63
C ASP A 99 -6.49 -16.00 26.58
N ALA A 100 -7.26 -16.18 25.50
CA ALA A 100 -8.10 -17.38 25.32
C ALA A 100 -7.27 -18.66 25.11
N GLU A 101 -6.14 -18.55 24.40
CA GLU A 101 -5.21 -19.67 24.20
C GLU A 101 -4.54 -20.06 25.52
N SER A 102 -4.02 -19.09 26.29
CA SER A 102 -3.41 -19.36 27.61
C SER A 102 -4.38 -19.99 28.61
N LEU A 103 -5.64 -19.54 28.65
CA LEU A 103 -6.68 -20.12 29.50
C LEU A 103 -7.04 -21.55 29.07
N SER A 104 -7.02 -21.83 27.76
CA SER A 104 -7.24 -23.19 27.25
C SER A 104 -6.09 -24.15 27.62
N HIS A 105 -4.84 -23.68 27.58
CA HIS A 105 -3.68 -24.44 28.01
C HIS A 105 -3.68 -24.67 29.52
N LEU A 106 -4.05 -23.66 30.31
CA LEU A 106 -4.19 -23.75 31.76
C LEU A 106 -5.35 -24.66 32.17
N GLN A 107 -6.48 -24.63 31.44
CA GLN A 107 -7.57 -25.58 31.65
C GLN A 107 -7.15 -27.00 31.29
N ARG A 108 -6.43 -27.19 30.18
CA ARG A 108 -5.93 -28.50 29.76
C ARG A 108 -4.91 -29.08 30.74
N SER A 109 -4.06 -28.26 31.36
CA SER A 109 -3.10 -28.70 32.38
C SER A 109 -3.73 -28.95 33.76
N ARG A 110 -4.96 -28.48 34.00
CA ARG A 110 -5.66 -28.66 35.28
C ARG A 110 -6.56 -29.92 35.29
N VAL A 111 -6.72 -30.57 34.14
CA VAL A 111 -7.57 -31.77 33.95
C VAL A 111 -6.73 -33.07 33.88
N VAL A 112 -5.40 -32.97 33.99
CA VAL A 112 -4.46 -34.10 34.12
C VAL A 112 -3.93 -34.12 35.54
#